data_AF-A0AAE0A3S8-F1
#
_entry.id   AF-A0AAE0A3S8-F1
#
_cell.length_a   1.000
_cell.length_b   1.000
_cell.length_c   1.000
_cell.angle_alpha   90.00
_cell.angle_beta   90.00
_cell.angle_gamma   90.00
#
_symmetry.space_group_name_H-M   'P 1'
#
loop_
_entity.id
_entity.type
_entity.pdbx_description
1 polymer ?
#
loop_
_entity_poly.entity_id
_entity_poly.type
_entity_poly.pdbx_seq_one_letter_code
_entity_poly.pdbx_strand_id
1 'polypeptide(L)'
;MNEDSLYRSNYVDHFKVYKFDWVKKKWILVTRIGNYAILLGKYISISIPDKLSRYFKANCIYFIDDSSSNPPYKCDISNRETGLYDMRTDRIRLLYQSSPIWTNKLQWFRPRE
;
A
#
# COMPACT_ATOMS: atom_id res chain seq x y z
N MET A 1 12.40 -16.50 -31.31
CA MET A 1 11.54 -15.54 -30.59
C MET A 1 11.52 -15.99 -29.15
N ASN A 2 12.16 -15.24 -28.24
CA ASN A 2 12.22 -15.62 -26.82
C ASN A 2 10.90 -15.26 -26.13
N GLU A 3 10.34 -16.22 -25.39
CA GLU A 3 9.13 -16.07 -24.55
C GLU A 3 9.36 -15.22 -23.29
N ASP A 4 10.56 -14.65 -23.11
CA ASP A 4 10.98 -13.94 -21.90
C ASP A 4 10.41 -12.52 -21.74
N SER A 5 9.67 -11.99 -22.71
CA SER A 5 9.17 -10.61 -22.68
C SER A 5 7.77 -10.42 -22.08
N LEU A 6 7.15 -11.47 -21.51
CA LEU A 6 5.76 -11.41 -21.05
C LEU A 6 5.54 -11.35 -19.53
N TYR A 7 6.60 -11.28 -18.72
CA TYR A 7 6.47 -10.91 -17.31
C TYR A 7 6.67 -9.41 -17.16
N ARG A 8 5.65 -8.63 -17.57
CA ARG A 8 5.51 -7.27 -17.02
C ARG A 8 5.50 -7.42 -15.52
N SER A 9 6.50 -6.85 -14.87
CA SER A 9 6.60 -6.89 -13.42
C SER A 9 5.31 -6.22 -12.90
N ASN A 10 4.46 -6.98 -12.21
CA ASN A 10 3.17 -6.50 -11.68
C ASN A 10 3.36 -5.62 -10.44
N TYR A 11 4.48 -4.90 -10.37
CA TYR A 11 4.88 -4.21 -9.17
C TYR A 11 4.25 -2.83 -9.08
N VAL A 12 3.80 -2.47 -7.89
CA VAL A 12 3.38 -1.12 -7.57
C VAL A 12 4.60 -0.22 -7.68
N ASP A 13 4.60 0.65 -8.69
CA ASP A 13 5.68 1.58 -9.01
C ASP A 13 5.39 3.00 -8.53
N HIS A 14 4.12 3.42 -8.49
CA HIS A 14 3.70 4.73 -8.02
C HIS A 14 2.23 4.77 -7.58
N PHE A 15 1.86 5.83 -6.85
CA PHE A 15 0.46 6.15 -6.53
C PHE A 15 0.09 7.54 -7.02
N LYS A 16 -1.11 7.68 -7.59
CA LYS A 16 -1.74 8.99 -7.83
C LYS A 16 -2.88 9.16 -6.84
N VAL A 17 -2.78 10.18 -6.00
CA VAL A 17 -3.76 10.43 -4.93
C VAL A 17 -4.61 11.62 -5.30
N TYR A 18 -5.92 11.49 -5.16
CA TYR A 18 -6.87 12.54 -5.46
C TYR A 18 -7.72 12.87 -4.24
N LYS A 19 -8.04 14.15 -4.07
CA LYS A 19 -9.05 14.63 -3.14
C LYS A 19 -10.27 15.09 -3.93
N PHE A 20 -11.46 14.67 -3.51
CA PHE A 20 -12.68 15.18 -4.10
C PHE A 20 -12.94 16.61 -3.63
N ASP A 21 -13.03 17.53 -4.59
CA ASP A 21 -13.47 18.89 -4.37
C ASP A 21 -14.99 18.96 -4.58
N TRP A 22 -15.72 19.16 -3.49
CA TRP A 22 -17.19 19.22 -3.50
C TRP A 22 -17.75 20.44 -4.22
N VAL A 23 -17.01 21.56 -4.22
CA VAL A 23 -17.45 22.81 -4.88
C VAL A 23 -17.31 22.64 -6.39
N LYS A 24 -16.16 22.13 -6.84
CA LYS A 24 -15.88 21.91 -8.27
C LYS A 24 -16.48 20.61 -8.80
N LYS A 25 -16.95 19.73 -7.92
CA LYS A 25 -17.43 18.36 -8.21
C LYS A 25 -16.41 17.56 -9.03
N LYS A 26 -15.13 17.67 -8.68
CA LYS A 26 -14.00 17.08 -9.43
C LYS A 26 -12.99 16.47 -8.49
N TRP A 27 -12.34 15.41 -8.94
CA TRP A 27 -11.16 14.84 -8.30
C TRP A 27 -9.94 15.69 -8.64
N ILE A 28 -9.25 16.20 -7.63
CA ILE A 28 -8.05 17.02 -7.77
C ILE A 28 -6.85 16.22 -7.30
N LEU A 29 -5.81 16.14 -8.15
CA LEU A 29 -4.56 15.50 -7.79
C LEU A 29 -3.94 16.22 -6.59
N VAL A 30 -3.56 15.47 -5.56
CA VAL A 30 -2.88 15.98 -4.38
C VAL A 30 -1.51 15.35 -4.23
N THR A 31 -0.53 16.15 -3.85
CA THR A 31 0.84 15.69 -3.58
C THR A 31 1.04 15.30 -2.11
N ARG A 32 0.05 15.56 -1.25
CA ARG A 32 0.11 15.34 0.20
C ARG A 32 -1.28 15.05 0.77
N ILE A 33 -1.35 14.17 1.76
CA ILE A 33 -2.58 13.84 2.53
C ILE A 33 -2.60 14.47 3.93
N GLY A 34 -1.58 15.26 4.28
CA GLY A 34 -1.49 15.99 5.54
C GLY A 34 -1.04 15.11 6.71
N ASN A 35 -1.69 15.26 7.85
CA ASN A 35 -1.34 14.59 9.12
C ASN A 35 -1.94 13.18 9.20
N TYR A 36 -2.05 12.49 8.07
CA TYR A 36 -2.66 11.17 7.97
C TYR A 36 -1.72 10.20 7.30
N ALA A 37 -1.85 8.92 7.67
CA ALA A 37 -1.34 7.78 6.94
C ALA A 37 -2.53 6.97 6.40
N ILE A 38 -2.41 6.45 5.19
CA ILE A 38 -3.41 5.54 4.61
C ILE A 38 -2.84 4.13 4.64
N LEU A 39 -3.63 3.19 5.11
CA LEU A 39 -3.36 1.76 5.10
C LEU A 39 -4.26 1.18 4.01
N LEU A 40 -3.67 0.66 2.95
CA LEU A 40 -4.33 0.22 1.73
C LEU A 40 -4.12 -1.27 1.52
N GLY A 41 -5.16 -2.05 1.75
CA GLY A 41 -5.15 -3.48 1.54
C GLY A 41 -6.05 -3.86 0.36
N LYS A 42 -6.00 -5.12 -0.03
CA LYS A 42 -6.94 -5.66 -0.99
C LYS A 42 -8.36 -5.58 -0.42
N TYR A 43 -9.22 -4.80 -1.08
CA TYR A 43 -10.62 -4.53 -0.71
C TYR A 43 -10.87 -3.63 0.51
N ILE A 44 -9.84 -3.13 1.19
CA ILE A 44 -10.02 -2.29 2.36
C ILE A 44 -9.02 -1.14 2.39
N SER A 45 -9.47 0.02 2.86
CA SER A 45 -8.58 1.11 3.20
C SER A 45 -8.97 1.74 4.53
N ILE A 46 -7.98 2.17 5.30
CA ILE A 46 -8.16 2.88 6.57
C ILE A 46 -7.26 4.11 6.56
N SER A 47 -7.76 5.24 7.05
CA SER A 47 -6.96 6.44 7.30
C SER A 47 -6.70 6.59 8.80
N ILE A 48 -5.45 6.81 9.17
CA ILE A 48 -5.03 6.99 10.56
C ILE A 48 -4.41 8.38 10.69
N PRO A 49 -4.93 9.26 11.56
CA PRO A 49 -4.24 10.50 11.90
C PRO A 49 -2.94 10.19 12.65
N ASP A 50 -1.87 10.92 12.34
CA ASP A 50 -0.54 10.73 12.91
C ASP A 50 -0.52 10.78 14.45
N LYS A 51 -1.40 11.59 15.04
CA LYS A 51 -1.57 11.71 16.50
C LYS A 51 -1.98 10.40 17.17
N LEU A 52 -2.62 9.48 16.44
CA LEU A 52 -3.11 8.21 16.98
C LEU A 52 -2.11 7.06 16.81
N SER A 53 -1.02 7.24 16.05
CA SER A 53 -0.04 6.17 15.87
C SER A 53 1.38 6.71 15.79
N ARG A 54 2.24 6.21 16.68
CA ARG A 54 3.70 6.42 16.59
C ARG A 54 4.35 5.55 15.51
N TYR A 55 3.62 4.59 14.95
CA TYR A 55 4.12 3.61 13.99
C TYR A 55 3.92 4.02 12.54
N PHE A 56 2.95 4.89 12.26
CA PHE A 56 2.64 5.34 10.91
C PHE A 56 3.06 6.78 10.70
N LYS A 57 3.82 7.02 9.64
CA LYS A 57 4.29 8.35 9.26
C LYS A 57 3.19 9.11 8.52
N ALA A 58 3.00 10.39 8.85
CA ALA A 58 2.12 11.29 8.11
C ALA A 58 2.56 11.46 6.64
N ASN A 59 1.60 11.66 5.74
CA ASN A 59 1.81 11.76 4.28
C ASN A 59 2.33 10.47 3.63
N CYS A 60 1.94 9.32 4.17
CA CYS A 60 2.36 8.04 3.65
C CYS A 60 1.19 7.11 3.33
N ILE A 61 1.37 6.25 2.33
CA ILE A 61 0.48 5.13 2.03
C ILE A 61 1.24 3.83 2.32
N TYR A 62 0.75 3.07 3.27
CA TYR A 62 1.19 1.71 3.56
C TYR A 62 0.30 0.78 2.76
N PHE A 63 0.88 -0.07 1.91
CA PHE A 63 0.11 -0.95 1.04
C PHE A 63 0.55 -2.40 1.19
N ILE A 64 -0.39 -3.31 0.98
CA ILE A 64 -0.16 -4.74 0.90
C ILE A 64 -0.75 -5.22 -0.42
N ASP A 65 0.10 -5.65 -1.35
CA ASP A 65 -0.35 -6.36 -2.53
C ASP A 65 -0.63 -7.83 -2.20
N ASP A 66 -1.83 -8.27 -2.56
CA ASP A 66 -2.22 -9.69 -2.55
C ASP A 66 -2.47 -10.06 -4.01
N SER A 67 -1.38 -10.32 -4.74
CA SER A 67 -1.41 -10.85 -6.10
C SER A 67 -2.20 -12.17 -6.09
N SER A 68 -3.50 -12.12 -6.40
CA SER A 68 -4.39 -13.29 -6.38
C SER A 68 -4.07 -14.32 -7.45
N SER A 69 -3.13 -14.04 -8.33
CA SER A 69 -2.80 -14.88 -9.49
C SER A 69 -1.97 -16.11 -9.12
N ASN A 70 -1.41 -16.20 -7.92
CA ASN A 70 -0.59 -17.35 -7.54
C ASN A 70 -1.46 -18.42 -6.86
N PRO A 71 -1.49 -19.66 -7.39
CA PRO A 71 -2.17 -20.76 -6.72
C PRO A 71 -1.57 -20.95 -5.31
N PRO A 72 -2.35 -21.40 -4.32
CA PRO A 72 -1.97 -21.41 -2.90
C PRO A 72 -0.67 -22.17 -2.59
N TYR A 73 -0.20 -23.01 -3.53
CA TYR A 73 0.99 -23.86 -3.40
C TYR A 73 2.26 -23.25 -4.04
N LYS A 74 2.15 -22.16 -4.81
CA LYS A 74 3.30 -21.37 -5.31
C LYS A 74 3.38 -20.04 -4.56
N CYS A 75 3.51 -20.14 -3.24
CA CYS A 75 3.83 -18.98 -2.40
C CYS A 75 5.33 -18.71 -2.46
N ASP A 76 5.81 -18.19 -3.59
CA ASP A 76 7.06 -17.46 -3.54
C ASP A 76 6.79 -16.19 -2.73
N ILE A 77 7.29 -16.20 -1.49
CA ILE A 77 7.24 -15.09 -0.53
C ILE A 77 7.76 -13.79 -1.17
N SER A 78 8.58 -13.92 -2.23
CA SER A 78 9.13 -12.80 -3.00
C SER A 78 8.10 -11.96 -3.76
N ASN A 79 6.88 -12.46 -3.97
CA ASN A 79 5.88 -11.83 -4.84
C ASN A 79 4.78 -11.06 -4.09
N ARG A 80 4.89 -10.91 -2.76
CA ARG A 80 3.94 -10.10 -1.98
C ARG A 80 4.53 -8.72 -1.72
N GLU A 81 4.06 -7.72 -2.45
CA GLU A 81 4.57 -6.36 -2.31
C GLU A 81 3.89 -5.67 -1.14
N THR A 82 4.49 -5.80 0.03
CA THR A 82 4.21 -4.88 1.14
C THR A 82 5.15 -3.70 1.05
N GLY A 83 4.59 -2.50 1.08
CA GLY A 83 5.39 -1.30 0.86
C GLY A 83 4.83 -0.06 1.53
N LEU A 84 5.67 0.96 1.52
CA LEU A 84 5.41 2.29 2.01
C LEU A 84 5.69 3.27 0.89
N TYR A 85 4.68 4.00 0.44
CA TYR A 85 4.81 5.12 -0.45
C TYR A 85 4.85 6.42 0.35
N ASP A 86 5.98 7.13 0.33
CA ASP A 86 6.13 8.44 0.94
C ASP A 86 5.81 9.53 -0.09
N MET A 87 4.66 10.18 0.06
CA MET A 87 4.17 11.19 -0.87
C MET A 87 5.03 12.46 -0.89
N ARG A 88 5.84 12.71 0.14
CA ARG A 88 6.74 13.88 0.17
C ARG A 88 7.93 13.68 -0.74
N THR A 89 8.46 12.46 -0.79
CA THR A 89 9.64 12.12 -1.58
C THR A 89 9.30 11.46 -2.91
N ASP A 90 8.03 11.09 -3.12
CA ASP A 90 7.55 10.33 -4.27
C ASP A 90 8.33 9.02 -4.45
N ARG A 91 8.51 8.29 -3.35
CA ARG A 91 9.30 7.05 -3.33
C ARG A 91 8.55 5.93 -2.64
N ILE A 92 8.62 4.76 -3.26
CA ILE A 92 8.22 3.50 -2.64
C ILE A 92 9.43 2.92 -1.90
N ARG A 93 9.20 2.49 -0.67
CA ARG A 93 10.10 1.66 0.11
C ARG A 93 9.41 0.33 0.35
N LEU A 94 9.99 -0.74 -0.16
CA LEU A 94 9.49 -2.08 0.13
C LEU A 94 9.73 -2.37 1.62
N LEU A 95 8.66 -2.74 2.30
CA LEU A 95 8.72 -3.19 3.69
C LEU A 95 8.95 -4.70 3.64
N TYR A 96 10.16 -5.10 3.25
CA TYR A 96 10.56 -6.50 3.24
C TYR A 96 10.82 -6.94 4.68
N GLN A 97 9.84 -7.59 5.30
CA GLN A 97 10.12 -8.49 6.41
C GLN A 97 8.99 -9.48 6.63
N SER A 98 9.43 -10.73 6.76
CA SER A 98 8.78 -12.00 7.11
C SER A 98 7.92 -11.99 8.39
N SER A 99 7.18 -10.92 8.67
CA SER A 99 6.23 -10.88 9.77
C SER A 99 4.87 -11.36 9.28
N PRO A 100 4.32 -12.47 9.83
CA PRO A 100 2.98 -13.00 9.49
C PRO A 100 1.86 -11.96 9.65
N ILE A 101 2.11 -10.88 10.40
CA ILE A 101 1.20 -9.75 10.63
C ILE A 101 0.80 -9.08 9.30
N TRP A 102 1.72 -9.00 8.32
CA TRP A 102 1.46 -8.38 7.01
C TRP A 102 0.87 -9.35 5.97
N THR A 103 0.68 -10.62 6.33
CA THR A 103 0.20 -11.67 5.41
C THR A 103 -1.27 -12.00 5.56
N ASN A 104 -1.95 -11.44 6.56
CA ASN A 104 -3.37 -11.69 6.82
C ASN A 104 -4.25 -10.57 6.25
N LYS A 105 -5.23 -10.97 5.44
CA LYS A 105 -6.11 -10.09 4.63
C LYS A 105 -6.95 -9.09 5.44
N LEU A 106 -6.98 -9.20 6.77
CA LEU A 106 -7.96 -8.50 7.62
C LEU A 106 -7.39 -7.81 8.87
N GLN A 107 -6.08 -7.75 9.10
CA GLN A 107 -5.56 -7.22 10.36
C GLN A 107 -4.43 -6.21 10.17
N TRP A 108 -4.80 -4.98 9.83
CA TRP A 108 -3.94 -3.81 10.06
C TRP A 108 -3.64 -3.59 11.56
N PHE A 109 -4.47 -4.16 12.44
CA PHE A 109 -4.34 -4.07 13.88
C PHE A 109 -4.69 -5.40 14.53
N ARG A 110 -3.85 -5.81 15.49
CA ARG A 110 -4.22 -6.80 16.50
C ARG A 110 -4.10 -6.10 17.87
N PRO A 111 -5.14 -6.12 18.71
CA PRO A 111 -5.02 -5.67 20.10
C PRO A 111 -3.90 -6.47 20.78
N ARG A 112 -3.11 -5.82 21.65
CA ARG A 112 -2.25 -6.56 22.57
C ARG A 112 -3.13 -7.15 23.67
N GLU A 113 -2.96 -8.45 23.92
CA GLU A 113 -3.30 -9.07 25.21
C GLU A 113 -2.31 -8.61 26.28
#